data_AF-A0A519LVL9-F1
#
_entry.id   AF-A0A519LVL9-F1
#
_cell.length_a   1.000
_cell.length_b   1.000
_cell.length_c   1.000
_cell.angle_alpha   90.00
_cell.angle_beta   90.00
_cell.angle_gamma   90.00
#
_symmetry.space_group_name_H-M   'P 1'
#
loop_
_entity.id
_entity.type
_entity.pdbx_description
1 polymer ?
#
loop_
_entity_poly.entity_id
_entity_poly.type
_entity_poly.pdbx_seq_one_letter_code
_entity_poly.pdbx_strand_id
1 'polypeptide(L)'
;MLKKFLFYFALTGWTLALTIHLLSITGIDVSDKAPYIWLLHVGIFIVWLPVVLDLRKNEELIELKESGTMNKMNPIAFYKIVFKHTPTWISVIAIAGFFYAFINFAFFMIGNIGTPDIIDGKFVLHNHGHIIKNLTEQQYHHYKALELRGFSGHWIAFYGIATAVLYKFSGFSENVNTTANNTLA
;
A
#
# COMPACT_ATOMS: atom_id res chain seq x y z
N MET A 1 6.17 22.29 3.73
CA MET A 1 6.21 22.00 2.27
C MET A 1 6.42 20.51 1.98
N LEU A 2 7.52 19.88 2.44
CA LEU A 2 7.80 18.46 2.14
C LEU A 2 6.69 17.47 2.55
N LYS A 3 6.15 17.56 3.78
CA LYS A 3 5.09 16.65 4.24
C LYS A 3 3.77 16.78 3.47
N LYS A 4 3.45 18.00 3.02
CA LYS A 4 2.32 18.29 2.12
C LYS A 4 2.52 17.61 0.76
N PHE A 5 3.71 17.75 0.18
CA PHE A 5 4.08 17.05 -1.05
C PHE A 5 3.97 15.52 -0.88
N LEU A 6 4.54 14.96 0.18
CA LEU A 6 4.45 13.52 0.46
C LEU A 6 3.00 13.04 0.63
N PHE A 7 2.13 13.84 1.24
CA PHE A 7 0.70 13.51 1.34
C PHE A 7 0.05 13.37 -0.03
N TYR A 8 0.21 14.37 -0.90
CA TYR A 8 -0.40 14.31 -2.24
C TYR A 8 0.23 13.22 -3.10
N PHE A 9 1.54 13.01 -3.01
CA PHE A 9 2.20 11.90 -3.67
C PHE A 9 1.66 10.55 -3.20
N ALA A 10 1.48 10.36 -1.89
CA ALA A 10 0.91 9.15 -1.33
C ALA A 10 -0.54 8.93 -1.78
N LEU A 11 -1.35 9.99 -1.79
CA LEU A 11 -2.75 9.95 -2.21
C LEU A 11 -2.88 9.58 -3.69
N THR A 12 -2.06 10.18 -4.56
CA THR A 12 -2.01 9.83 -5.99
C THR A 12 -1.51 8.40 -6.20
N GLY A 13 -0.48 7.97 -5.46
CA GLY A 13 -0.02 6.58 -5.50
C GLY A 13 -1.11 5.60 -5.08
N TRP A 14 -1.88 5.95 -4.04
CA TRP A 14 -2.99 5.13 -3.55
C TRP A 14 -4.14 5.01 -4.57
N THR A 15 -4.56 6.10 -5.20
CA THR A 15 -5.64 6.06 -6.19
C THR A 15 -5.23 5.26 -7.42
N LEU A 16 -4.01 5.47 -7.93
CA LEU A 16 -3.47 4.67 -9.05
C LEU A 16 -3.35 3.19 -8.69
N ALA A 17 -2.83 2.87 -7.50
CA ALA A 17 -2.74 1.50 -7.00
C ALA A 17 -4.11 0.84 -6.90
N LEU A 18 -5.12 1.56 -6.39
CA LEU A 18 -6.48 1.05 -6.29
C LEU A 18 -7.07 0.77 -7.67
N THR A 19 -6.92 1.67 -8.63
CA THR A 19 -7.39 1.46 -10.01
C THR A 19 -6.74 0.23 -10.62
N ILE A 20 -5.41 0.11 -10.54
CA ILE A 20 -4.68 -1.04 -11.08
C ILE A 20 -5.12 -2.34 -10.41
N HIS A 21 -5.32 -2.32 -9.11
CA HIS A 21 -5.76 -3.49 -8.37
C HIS A 21 -7.16 -3.95 -8.79
N LEU A 22 -8.11 -3.02 -8.93
CA LEU A 22 -9.46 -3.33 -9.42
C LEU A 22 -9.43 -3.90 -10.84
N LEU A 23 -8.59 -3.34 -11.73
CA LEU A 23 -8.40 -3.89 -13.09
C LEU A 23 -7.80 -5.30 -13.06
N SER A 24 -6.82 -5.55 -12.19
CA SER A 24 -6.19 -6.87 -12.06
C SER A 24 -7.17 -7.95 -11.57
N ILE A 25 -8.18 -7.59 -10.76
CA ILE A 25 -9.25 -8.51 -10.34
C ILE A 25 -10.09 -8.97 -11.54
N THR A 26 -10.26 -8.12 -12.55
CA THR A 26 -10.96 -8.48 -13.80
C THR A 26 -10.10 -9.28 -14.78
N GLY A 27 -8.85 -9.60 -14.42
CA GLY A 27 -7.92 -10.33 -15.27
C GLY A 27 -7.20 -9.46 -16.32
N ILE A 28 -7.29 -8.13 -16.21
CA ILE A 28 -6.60 -7.21 -17.12
C ILE A 28 -5.14 -7.07 -16.69
N ASP A 29 -4.24 -7.45 -17.59
CA ASP A 29 -2.82 -7.17 -17.46
C ASP A 29 -2.51 -5.72 -17.89
N VAL A 30 -2.43 -4.83 -16.92
CA VAL A 30 -2.07 -3.42 -17.16
C VAL A 30 -0.58 -3.29 -17.50
N SER A 31 0.26 -4.25 -17.10
CA SER A 31 1.72 -4.18 -17.27
C SER A 31 2.15 -4.32 -18.73
N ASP A 32 1.35 -5.00 -19.55
CA ASP A 32 1.54 -5.13 -20.99
C ASP A 32 1.52 -3.76 -21.70
N LYS A 33 0.53 -2.91 -21.37
CA LYS A 33 0.37 -1.58 -21.99
C LYS A 33 1.18 -0.49 -21.29
N ALA A 34 1.42 -0.66 -19.99
CA ALA A 34 2.07 0.33 -19.15
C ALA A 34 3.09 -0.35 -18.23
N PRO A 35 4.27 -0.76 -18.73
CA PRO A 35 5.26 -1.47 -17.93
C PRO A 35 5.81 -0.61 -16.78
N TYR A 36 5.74 0.72 -16.90
CA TYR A 36 6.17 1.66 -15.87
C TYR A 36 5.27 1.66 -14.62
N ILE A 37 4.15 0.92 -14.58
CA ILE A 37 3.34 0.79 -13.35
C ILE A 37 4.16 0.26 -12.18
N TRP A 38 5.22 -0.52 -12.43
CA TRP A 38 6.15 -1.00 -11.40
C TRP A 38 6.90 0.14 -10.69
N LEU A 39 6.95 1.35 -11.26
CA LEU A 39 7.44 2.54 -10.56
C LEU A 39 6.59 2.89 -9.34
N LEU A 40 5.30 2.50 -9.31
CA LEU A 40 4.49 2.62 -8.10
C LEU A 40 5.07 1.79 -6.96
N HIS A 41 5.64 0.62 -7.26
CA HIS A 41 6.30 -0.20 -6.25
C HIS A 41 7.54 0.51 -5.67
N VAL A 42 8.37 1.10 -6.53
CA VAL A 42 9.55 1.86 -6.10
C VAL A 42 9.14 3.14 -5.34
N GLY A 43 8.09 3.82 -5.79
CA GLY A 43 7.57 5.03 -5.17
C GLY A 43 7.07 4.82 -3.74
N ILE A 44 6.75 3.58 -3.34
CA ILE A 44 6.43 3.26 -1.95
C ILE A 44 7.59 3.67 -1.05
N PHE A 45 8.83 3.38 -1.43
CA PHE A 45 9.99 3.70 -0.60
C PHE A 45 10.21 5.21 -0.45
N ILE A 46 9.85 6.00 -1.48
CA ILE A 46 9.95 7.47 -1.45
C ILE A 46 9.04 8.06 -0.37
N VAL A 47 7.87 7.47 -0.14
CA VAL A 47 6.91 7.95 0.86
C VAL A 47 7.11 7.25 2.20
N TRP A 48 7.25 5.93 2.18
CA TRP A 48 7.25 5.08 3.36
C TRP A 48 8.45 5.36 4.25
N LEU A 49 9.64 5.53 3.69
CA LEU A 49 10.84 5.79 4.49
C LEU A 49 10.73 7.12 5.27
N PRO A 50 10.37 8.27 4.65
CA PRO A 50 10.09 9.50 5.41
C PRO A 50 9.00 9.35 6.46
N VAL A 51 7.91 8.63 6.18
CA VAL A 51 6.83 8.40 7.15
C VAL A 51 7.34 7.61 8.36
N VAL A 52 8.08 6.52 8.13
CA VAL A 52 8.68 5.73 9.22
C VAL A 52 9.67 6.57 10.02
N LEU A 53 10.51 7.37 9.36
CA LEU A 53 11.45 8.26 10.05
C LEU A 53 10.74 9.35 10.86
N ASP A 54 9.61 9.88 10.39
CA ASP A 54 8.79 10.85 11.15
C ASP A 54 8.15 10.19 12.37
N LEU A 55 7.57 8.99 12.21
CA LEU A 55 6.97 8.24 13.31
C LEU A 55 8.01 7.83 14.36
N ARG A 56 9.24 7.47 13.96
CA ARG A 56 10.33 7.15 14.89
C ARG A 56 10.76 8.33 15.76
N LYS A 57 10.42 9.56 15.40
CA LYS A 57 10.70 10.78 16.17
C LYS A 57 9.53 11.22 17.05
N ASN A 58 8.42 10.49 17.03
CA ASN A 58 7.24 10.83 17.82
C ASN A 58 7.46 10.48 19.30
N GLU A 59 7.44 11.50 20.16
CA GLU A 59 7.67 11.36 21.60
C GLU A 59 6.69 10.38 22.26
N GLU A 60 5.39 10.45 21.94
CA GLU A 60 4.38 9.51 22.48
C GLU A 60 4.68 8.05 22.09
N LEU A 61 5.21 7.80 20.89
CA LEU A 61 5.63 6.45 20.46
C LEU A 61 6.93 6.00 21.12
N ILE A 62 7.85 6.93 21.39
CA ILE A 62 9.09 6.64 22.12
C ILE A 62 8.74 6.29 23.57
N GLU A 63 7.92 7.11 24.23
CA GLU A 63 7.42 6.85 25.58
C GLU A 63 6.66 5.54 25.66
N LEU A 64 5.76 5.24 24.70
CA LEU A 64 5.04 3.95 24.66
C LEU A 64 6.01 2.76 24.55
N LYS A 65 7.14 2.93 23.86
CA LYS A 65 8.16 1.90 23.71
C LYS A 65 9.03 1.76 24.96
N GLU A 66 9.32 2.87 25.63
CA GLU A 66 10.16 2.95 26.84
C GLU A 66 9.39 2.63 28.13
N SER A 67 8.08 2.81 28.16
CA SER A 67 7.22 2.60 29.33
C SER A 67 7.10 1.15 29.79
N GLY A 68 7.85 0.23 29.16
CA GLY A 68 8.32 -1.00 29.80
C GLY A 68 7.24 -1.92 30.38
N THR A 69 5.98 -1.81 29.95
CA THR A 69 4.91 -2.70 30.42
C THR A 69 5.04 -4.04 29.69
N MET A 70 6.05 -4.82 30.09
CA MET A 70 6.27 -6.24 29.80
C MET A 70 5.78 -6.69 28.41
N ASN A 71 6.62 -6.46 27.41
CA ASN A 71 6.74 -7.29 26.21
C ASN A 71 5.49 -7.42 25.30
N LYS A 72 4.55 -6.46 25.35
CA LYS A 72 3.48 -6.35 24.35
C LYS A 72 3.37 -4.89 23.89
N MET A 73 3.82 -4.61 22.66
CA MET A 73 3.33 -3.43 21.94
C MET A 73 1.81 -3.49 22.00
N ASN A 74 1.16 -2.57 22.72
CA ASN A 74 -0.29 -2.47 22.71
C ASN A 74 -0.72 -1.93 21.33
N PRO A 75 -1.26 -2.75 20.42
CA PRO A 75 -1.52 -2.33 19.04
C PRO A 75 -2.58 -1.23 18.98
N ILE A 76 -3.48 -1.20 19.97
CA ILE A 76 -4.54 -0.20 20.10
C ILE A 76 -3.93 1.15 20.51
N ALA A 77 -2.98 1.15 21.44
CA ALA A 77 -2.29 2.38 21.83
C ALA A 77 -1.46 2.94 20.67
N PHE A 78 -0.69 2.07 19.99
CA PHE A 78 0.07 2.44 18.80
C PHE A 78 -0.84 3.03 17.71
N TYR A 79 -1.95 2.37 17.41
CA TYR A 79 -2.96 2.87 16.46
C TYR A 79 -3.47 4.26 16.83
N LYS A 80 -3.86 4.47 18.09
CA LYS A 80 -4.39 5.75 18.56
C LYS A 80 -3.38 6.89 18.41
N ILE A 81 -2.11 6.63 18.66
CA ILE A 81 -1.05 7.64 18.54
C ILE A 81 -0.76 7.94 17.06
N VAL A 82 -0.57 6.91 16.24
CA VAL A 82 -0.24 7.06 14.81
C VAL A 82 -1.33 7.80 14.03
N PHE A 83 -2.60 7.50 14.32
CA PHE A 83 -3.76 8.05 13.61
C PHE A 83 -4.51 9.12 14.42
N LYS A 84 -3.90 9.71 15.45
CA LYS A 84 -4.51 10.69 16.37
C LYS A 84 -5.23 11.85 15.68
N HIS A 85 -4.69 12.30 14.54
CA HIS A 85 -5.20 13.44 13.78
C HIS A 85 -5.87 13.05 12.46
N THR A 86 -6.23 11.78 12.32
CA THR A 86 -6.80 11.22 11.10
C THR A 86 -8.24 10.79 11.37
N PRO A 87 -9.21 11.19 10.53
CA PRO A 87 -10.59 10.74 10.66
C PRO A 87 -10.68 9.21 10.74
N THR A 88 -11.49 8.69 11.66
CA THR A 88 -11.61 7.25 11.94
C THR A 88 -11.88 6.42 10.68
N TRP A 89 -12.72 6.91 9.77
CA TRP A 89 -13.05 6.19 8.54
C TRP A 89 -11.84 6.02 7.60
N ILE A 90 -10.94 7.01 7.52
CA ILE A 90 -9.70 6.92 6.72
C ILE A 90 -8.78 5.86 7.34
N SER A 91 -8.62 5.91 8.66
CA SER A 91 -7.78 4.97 9.40
C SER A 91 -8.29 3.52 9.27
N VAL A 92 -9.62 3.32 9.33
CA VAL A 92 -10.26 2.01 9.12
C VAL A 92 -10.00 1.50 7.70
N ILE A 93 -10.17 2.33 6.66
CA ILE A 93 -9.89 1.94 5.27
C ILE A 93 -8.43 1.56 5.09
N ALA A 94 -7.49 2.34 5.65
CA ALA A 94 -6.06 2.05 5.53
C ALA A 94 -5.68 0.72 6.19
N ILE A 95 -6.21 0.44 7.38
CA ILE A 95 -5.94 -0.80 8.12
C ILE A 95 -6.60 -2.00 7.44
N ALA A 96 -7.86 -1.86 7.00
CA ALA A 96 -8.54 -2.91 6.25
C ALA A 96 -7.78 -3.24 4.95
N GLY A 97 -7.33 -2.20 4.23
CA GLY A 97 -6.49 -2.36 3.03
C GLY A 97 -5.15 -3.05 3.32
N PHE A 98 -4.53 -2.77 4.47
CA PHE A 98 -3.32 -3.46 4.89
C PHE A 98 -3.55 -4.97 5.09
N PHE A 99 -4.54 -5.37 5.89
CA PHE A 99 -4.84 -6.79 6.10
C PHE A 99 -5.26 -7.48 4.80
N TYR A 100 -6.07 -6.80 3.99
CA TYR A 100 -6.46 -7.30 2.68
C TYR A 100 -5.23 -7.59 1.79
N ALA A 101 -4.24 -6.69 1.76
CA ALA A 101 -3.02 -6.87 0.96
C ALA A 101 -2.26 -8.15 1.33
N PHE A 102 -2.08 -8.40 2.63
CA PHE A 102 -1.41 -9.61 3.12
C PHE A 102 -2.20 -10.88 2.82
N ILE A 103 -3.53 -10.86 2.98
CA ILE A 103 -4.39 -12.00 2.66
C ILE A 103 -4.35 -12.28 1.14
N ASN A 104 -4.51 -11.24 0.32
CA ASN A 104 -4.45 -11.34 -1.13
C ASN A 104 -3.08 -11.86 -1.61
N PHE A 105 -1.99 -11.41 -0.97
CA PHE A 105 -0.65 -11.90 -1.28
C PHE A 105 -0.43 -13.35 -0.85
N ALA A 106 -0.96 -13.76 0.31
CA ALA A 106 -0.92 -15.16 0.73
C ALA A 106 -1.63 -16.06 -0.29
N PHE A 107 -2.80 -15.65 -0.78
CA PHE A 107 -3.49 -16.37 -1.86
C PHE A 107 -2.68 -16.39 -3.16
N PHE A 108 -2.04 -15.27 -3.53
CA PHE A 108 -1.14 -15.23 -4.68
C PHE A 108 0.02 -16.23 -4.54
N MET A 109 0.70 -16.27 -3.39
CA MET A 109 1.82 -17.17 -3.14
C MET A 109 1.41 -18.65 -3.15
N ILE A 110 0.23 -18.97 -2.62
CA ILE A 110 -0.29 -20.36 -2.60
C ILE A 110 -0.76 -20.79 -3.99
N GLY A 111 -1.38 -19.89 -4.76
CA GLY A 111 -1.99 -20.19 -6.05
C GLY A 111 -1.03 -20.17 -7.25
N ASN A 112 0.14 -19.54 -7.13
CA ASN A 112 1.07 -19.37 -8.24
C ASN A 112 2.33 -20.22 -8.03
N ILE A 113 2.48 -21.24 -8.88
CA ILE A 113 3.60 -22.18 -8.85
C ILE A 113 4.88 -21.65 -9.52
N GLY A 114 4.82 -20.47 -10.15
CA GLY A 114 5.93 -19.85 -10.86
C GLY A 114 5.60 -18.44 -11.35
N THR A 115 6.56 -17.83 -12.03
CA THR A 115 6.46 -16.48 -12.61
C THR A 115 6.30 -16.61 -14.13
N PRO A 116 5.39 -15.84 -14.77
CA PRO A 116 5.27 -15.80 -16.22
C PRO A 116 6.43 -14.99 -16.83
N ASP A 117 7.07 -15.53 -17.86
CA ASP A 117 8.16 -14.86 -18.58
C ASP A 117 8.14 -15.23 -20.08
N ILE A 118 8.92 -14.50 -20.87
CA ILE A 118 9.11 -14.76 -22.31
C ILE A 118 10.56 -15.20 -22.52
N ILE A 119 10.75 -16.50 -22.75
CA ILE A 119 12.08 -17.10 -22.97
C ILE A 119 12.13 -17.63 -24.40
N ASP A 120 13.13 -17.21 -25.18
CA ASP A 120 13.32 -17.58 -26.59
C ASP A 120 12.07 -17.36 -27.46
N GLY A 121 11.33 -16.28 -27.20
CA GLY A 121 10.11 -15.93 -27.91
C GLY A 121 8.88 -16.79 -27.56
N LYS A 122 8.98 -17.64 -26.54
CA LYS A 122 7.88 -18.46 -26.03
C LYS A 122 7.40 -17.95 -24.68
N PHE A 123 6.08 -17.89 -24.52
CA PHE A 123 5.49 -17.65 -23.21
C PHE A 123 5.69 -18.89 -22.33
N VAL A 124 6.28 -18.69 -21.16
CA VAL A 124 6.59 -19.77 -20.23
C VAL A 124 6.21 -19.38 -18.81
N LEU A 125 5.92 -20.39 -18.00
CA LEU A 125 5.89 -20.27 -16.55
C LEU A 125 7.15 -20.93 -16.03
N HIS A 126 7.99 -20.18 -15.32
CA HIS A 126 9.25 -20.68 -14.78
C HIS A 126 9.33 -20.43 -13.27
N ASN A 127 10.11 -21.24 -12.57
CA ASN A 127 10.35 -21.11 -11.15
C ASN A 127 11.83 -21.38 -10.88
N HIS A 128 12.53 -20.39 -10.30
CA HIS A 128 13.98 -20.42 -10.07
C HIS A 128 14.80 -20.88 -11.31
N GLY A 129 14.45 -20.38 -12.49
CA GLY A 129 15.14 -20.71 -13.75
C GLY A 129 14.70 -22.02 -14.41
N HIS A 130 13.88 -22.85 -13.76
CA HIS A 130 13.31 -24.04 -14.36
C HIS A 130 11.96 -23.74 -15.01
N ILE A 131 11.83 -24.04 -16.30
CA ILE A 131 10.55 -23.95 -17.01
C ILE A 131 9.62 -25.05 -16.49
N ILE A 132 8.49 -24.64 -15.92
CA ILE A 132 7.45 -25.54 -15.42
C ILE A 132 6.52 -25.94 -16.57
N LYS A 133 6.12 -24.96 -17.38
CA LYS A 133 5.24 -25.19 -18.54
C LYS A 133 5.35 -24.07 -19.55
N ASN A 134 5.06 -24.40 -20.82
CA ASN A 134 4.77 -23.39 -21.84
C ASN A 134 3.34 -22.86 -21.64
N LEU A 135 3.14 -21.59 -21.95
CA LEU A 135 1.87 -20.89 -21.82
C LEU A 135 1.36 -20.49 -23.21
N THR A 136 0.04 -20.39 -23.35
CA THR A 136 -0.55 -19.56 -24.41
C THR A 136 -0.42 -18.09 -24.03
N GLU A 137 -0.53 -17.19 -24.99
CA GLU A 137 -0.54 -15.73 -24.75
C GLU A 137 -1.63 -15.33 -23.74
N GLN A 138 -2.83 -15.91 -23.87
CA GLN A 138 -3.91 -15.66 -22.92
C GLN A 138 -3.56 -16.12 -21.49
N GLN A 139 -2.92 -17.28 -21.35
CA GLN A 139 -2.48 -17.77 -20.05
C GLN A 139 -1.37 -16.90 -19.47
N TYR A 140 -0.45 -16.42 -20.31
CA TYR A 140 0.59 -15.48 -19.91
C TYR A 140 0.00 -14.22 -19.28
N HIS A 141 -0.91 -13.54 -19.98
CA HIS A 141 -1.55 -12.33 -19.44
C HIS A 141 -2.40 -12.62 -18.20
N HIS A 142 -3.02 -13.79 -18.12
CA HIS A 142 -3.72 -14.21 -16.90
C HIS A 142 -2.78 -14.29 -15.69
N TYR A 143 -1.61 -14.94 -15.85
CA TYR A 143 -0.61 -15.01 -14.78
C TYR A 143 0.00 -13.63 -14.45
N LYS A 144 0.21 -12.76 -15.44
CA LYS A 144 0.66 -11.38 -15.23
C LYS A 144 -0.37 -10.56 -14.44
N ALA A 145 -1.66 -10.72 -14.73
CA ALA A 145 -2.71 -10.06 -13.97
C ALA A 145 -2.75 -10.56 -12.50
N LEU A 146 -2.53 -11.85 -12.26
CA LEU A 146 -2.43 -12.40 -10.90
C LEU A 146 -1.21 -11.87 -10.14
N GLU A 147 -0.05 -11.81 -10.79
CA GLU A 147 1.15 -11.17 -10.25
C GLU A 147 0.87 -9.72 -9.87
N LEU A 148 0.32 -8.95 -10.82
CA LEU A 148 -0.01 -7.56 -10.60
C LEU A 148 -1.02 -7.38 -9.47
N ARG A 149 -2.01 -8.26 -9.34
CA ARG A 149 -2.96 -8.29 -8.21
C ARG A 149 -2.25 -8.52 -6.88
N GLY A 150 -1.30 -9.46 -6.82
CA GLY A 150 -0.51 -9.74 -5.63
C GLY A 150 0.29 -8.53 -5.14
N PHE A 151 0.98 -7.84 -6.06
CA PHE A 151 1.81 -6.67 -5.73
C PHE A 151 1.01 -5.39 -5.49
N SER A 152 -0.01 -5.12 -6.31
CA SER A 152 -0.83 -3.89 -6.19
C SER A 152 -1.59 -3.80 -4.86
N GLY A 153 -1.91 -4.94 -4.24
CA GLY A 153 -2.44 -4.96 -2.86
C GLY A 153 -1.49 -4.27 -1.87
N HIS A 154 -0.19 -4.53 -1.97
CA HIS A 154 0.81 -3.86 -1.12
C HIS A 154 0.90 -2.38 -1.43
N TRP A 155 0.79 -1.99 -2.70
CA TRP A 155 0.79 -0.59 -3.09
C TRP A 155 -0.37 0.16 -2.41
N ILE A 156 -1.59 -0.42 -2.43
CA ILE A 156 -2.75 0.11 -1.70
C ILE A 156 -2.44 0.22 -0.20
N ALA A 157 -1.88 -0.82 0.41
CA ALA A 157 -1.59 -0.84 1.84
C ALA A 157 -0.61 0.27 2.25
N PHE A 158 0.55 0.34 1.60
CA PHE A 158 1.60 1.27 1.99
C PHE A 158 1.27 2.72 1.65
N TYR A 159 0.73 2.99 0.45
CA TYR A 159 0.29 4.34 0.10
C TYR A 159 -0.93 4.77 0.93
N GLY A 160 -1.83 3.85 1.26
CA GLY A 160 -3.01 4.12 2.07
C GLY A 160 -2.67 4.48 3.51
N ILE A 161 -1.80 3.69 4.16
CA ILE A 161 -1.29 4.01 5.51
C ILE A 161 -0.53 5.34 5.48
N ALA A 162 0.36 5.55 4.50
CA ALA A 162 1.11 6.79 4.41
C ALA A 162 0.19 8.02 4.23
N THR A 163 -0.82 7.92 3.37
CA THR A 163 -1.84 8.96 3.18
C THR A 163 -2.58 9.26 4.48
N ALA A 164 -3.00 8.21 5.19
CA ALA A 164 -3.72 8.34 6.46
C ALA A 164 -2.85 9.00 7.54
N VAL A 165 -1.57 8.63 7.67
CA VAL A 165 -0.63 9.24 8.64
C VAL A 165 -0.32 10.70 8.28
N LEU A 166 -0.17 11.00 6.99
CA LEU A 166 0.14 12.34 6.50
C LEU A 166 -1.09 13.25 6.38
N TYR A 167 -2.30 12.75 6.64
CA TYR A 167 -3.56 13.49 6.52
C TYR A 167 -3.56 14.82 7.28
N LYS A 168 -2.92 14.86 8.46
CA LYS A 168 -2.77 16.08 9.27
C LYS A 168 -2.02 17.22 8.58
N PHE A 169 -1.33 16.92 7.48
CA PHE A 169 -0.63 17.91 6.66
C PHE A 169 -1.41 18.30 5.41
N SER A 170 -2.56 17.69 5.11
CA SER A 170 -3.33 17.88 3.87
C SER A 170 -3.91 19.28 3.65
N GLY A 171 -3.93 20.13 4.68
CA GLY A 171 -4.65 21.42 4.67
C GLY A 171 -6.15 21.28 4.92
N PHE A 172 -6.76 20.11 4.70
CA PHE A 172 -8.14 19.83 5.09
C PHE A 172 -8.32 19.77 6.61
N SER A 173 -7.29 19.36 7.34
CA SER A 173 -7.29 19.31 8.81
C SER A 173 -7.40 20.68 9.47
N GLU A 174 -6.91 21.75 8.84
CA GLU A 174 -7.01 23.12 9.36
C GLU A 174 -8.47 23.60 9.28
N ASN A 175 -9.14 23.40 8.13
CA ASN A 175 -10.51 23.84 7.90
C ASN A 175 -11.53 23.15 8.81
N VAL A 176 -11.43 21.83 9.04
CA VAL A 176 -12.39 21.09 9.89
C VAL A 176 -12.40 21.62 11.34
N ASN A 177 -11.24 21.99 11.88
CA ASN A 177 -11.14 22.54 13.22
C ASN A 177 -11.71 23.97 13.31
N THR A 178 -11.55 24.77 12.24
CA THR A 178 -12.14 26.12 12.18
C THR A 178 -13.66 26.07 12.13
N THR A 179 -14.25 25.16 11.35
CA THR A 179 -15.72 25.03 11.28
C THR A 179 -16.31 24.54 12.60
N ALA A 180 -15.66 23.58 13.28
CA ALA A 180 -16.12 23.08 14.57
C ALA A 180 -16.10 24.16 15.67
N ASN A 181 -15.09 25.02 15.69
CA ASN A 181 -15.00 26.13 16.65
C ASN A 181 -16.04 27.22 16.38
N ASN A 182 -16.40 27.47 15.12
CA ASN A 182 -17.41 28.47 14.76
C ASN A 182 -18.86 28.01 14.98
N THR A 183 -19.10 26.71 15.14
CA THR A 183 -20.43 26.16 15.48
C THR A 183 -20.71 26.09 16.98
N LEU A 184 -19.69 26.32 17.82
CA LEU A 184 -19.78 26.33 19.28
C LEU A 184 -19.74 27.75 19.87
N ALA A 185 -19.70 28.78 19.02
CA ALA A 185 -19.79 30.20 19.36
C ALA A 185 -21.15 30.75 18.89
#